data_AF-A0A923X6A5-F1
#
_entry.id   AF-A0A923X6A5-F1
#
_cell.length_a   1.000
_cell.length_b   1.000
_cell.length_c   1.000
_cell.angle_alpha   90.00
_cell.angle_beta   90.00
_cell.angle_gamma   90.00
#
_symmetry.space_group_name_H-M   'P 1'
#
loop_
_entity.id
_entity.type
_entity.pdbx_description
1 polymer ?
#
loop_
_entity_poly.entity_id
_entity_poly.type
_entity_poly.pdbx_seq_one_letter_code
_entity_poly.pdbx_strand_id
1 'polypeptide(L)'
;MAVRNIVTYMSIIGMTLSFAGCISRPMRLPQSVTQVYHNSDIQQGLLMAAQNNILFSIPDSTIREVEKTEIDLKCRKIEDPFWAQQLGVYLNELKKRPELFTKFNVLEIKRGDTAQVQVQHDITDGAITVVIEFAKIESRGKVTYQTNMPCSGSMAEYIGRDLIKTDFDFPSATKLSEALQKLNDRPAVPRFQFSNLFLSYLAERGVIFKFNHELSFEKMNDKKYVMAEIMDRFAEETKEPFHKYINYWFKEISQKSAQAQLIQMFAVVADKDQKSGVWVESEGERARRVLGQTDLTYIYTSYSTTDDNQVKVGSLKELDQCLQSFTTDMSGIKFRKPASTERESFLRPGYSCTKDKPNL
;
A
#
# COMPACT_ATOMS: atom_id res chain seq x y z
N MET A 1 -68.83 -7.72 48.88
CA MET A 1 -68.55 -9.03 48.26
C MET A 1 -67.93 -8.77 46.89
N ALA A 2 -66.68 -9.22 46.70
CA ALA A 2 -65.91 -9.31 45.44
C ALA A 2 -65.82 -8.03 44.57
N VAL A 3 -64.74 -7.24 44.63
CA VAL A 3 -63.48 -7.44 43.87
C VAL A 3 -63.73 -7.98 42.45
N ARG A 4 -63.74 -7.07 41.46
CA ARG A 4 -63.55 -7.38 40.04
C ARG A 4 -62.68 -6.29 39.38
N ASN A 5 -61.41 -6.66 39.17
CA ASN A 5 -60.58 -6.41 37.98
C ASN A 5 -60.56 -4.95 37.47
N ILE A 6 -59.60 -4.07 37.82
CA ILE A 6 -58.18 -4.07 37.39
C ILE A 6 -57.93 -4.99 36.19
N VAL A 7 -58.10 -4.48 34.96
CA VAL A 7 -57.13 -4.54 33.83
C VAL A 7 -57.75 -3.70 32.71
N THR A 8 -57.54 -2.38 32.74
CA THR A 8 -57.85 -1.52 31.59
C THR A 8 -56.87 -0.35 31.48
N TYR A 9 -55.56 -0.59 31.68
CA TYR A 9 -54.50 0.40 31.38
C TYR A 9 -53.17 -0.31 31.08
N MET A 10 -53.17 -1.18 30.07
CA MET A 10 -51.97 -1.89 29.60
C MET A 10 -51.90 -1.83 28.06
N SER A 11 -51.98 -0.63 27.48
CA SER A 11 -51.74 -0.43 26.03
C SER A 11 -51.18 0.93 25.65
N ILE A 12 -50.74 1.77 26.61
CA ILE A 12 -50.11 3.07 26.31
C ILE A 12 -48.88 3.32 27.22
N ILE A 13 -48.07 2.28 27.47
CA ILE A 13 -46.69 2.41 28.02
C ILE A 13 -45.82 1.32 27.39
N GLY A 14 -45.92 1.17 26.06
CA GLY A 14 -45.13 0.21 25.28
C GLY A 14 -44.72 0.77 23.92
N MET A 15 -44.83 2.09 23.72
CA MET A 15 -44.61 2.74 22.43
C MET A 15 -43.72 3.99 22.52
N THR A 16 -42.89 4.09 23.56
CA THR A 16 -41.99 5.24 23.79
C THR A 16 -40.64 4.83 24.41
N LEU A 17 -40.07 3.69 24.04
CA LEU A 17 -38.67 3.35 24.38
C LEU A 17 -37.96 2.52 23.30
N SER A 18 -38.43 2.61 22.05
CA SER A 18 -37.68 2.20 20.86
C SER A 18 -37.06 3.43 20.20
N PHE A 19 -36.48 4.34 21.00
CA PHE A 19 -35.41 5.17 20.47
C PHE A 19 -34.28 4.22 20.15
N ALA A 20 -34.10 4.00 18.86
CA ALA A 20 -32.91 3.47 18.25
C ALA A 20 -31.69 4.25 18.76
N GLY A 21 -31.19 3.87 19.93
CA GLY A 21 -29.81 4.08 20.29
C GLY A 21 -29.01 3.20 19.35
N CYS A 22 -28.51 3.79 18.26
CA CYS A 22 -27.25 3.35 17.68
C CYS A 22 -26.22 3.42 18.81
N ILE A 23 -26.13 2.39 19.63
CA ILE A 23 -25.00 2.18 20.52
C ILE A 23 -23.87 1.87 19.54
N SER A 24 -23.13 2.92 19.16
CA SER A 24 -21.83 2.77 18.53
C SER A 24 -21.03 1.89 19.49
N ARG A 25 -20.95 0.60 19.18
CA ARG A 25 -20.05 -0.28 19.92
C ARG A 25 -18.67 0.37 19.77
N PRO A 26 -18.01 0.76 20.87
CA PRO A 26 -16.68 1.32 20.78
C PRO A 26 -15.85 0.32 20.00
N MET A 27 -15.24 0.80 18.91
CA MET A 27 -14.52 -0.06 18.00
C MET A 27 -13.43 -0.79 18.79
N ARG A 28 -13.52 -2.12 18.87
CA ARG A 28 -12.55 -2.92 19.60
C ARG A 28 -11.27 -2.98 18.78
N LEU A 29 -10.39 -2.03 19.05
CA LEU A 29 -9.08 -1.97 18.44
C LEU A 29 -8.23 -3.19 18.89
N PRO A 30 -7.49 -3.86 18.00
CA PRO A 30 -6.65 -4.99 18.38
C PRO A 30 -5.52 -4.53 19.32
N GLN A 31 -5.15 -5.37 20.29
CA GLN A 31 -4.08 -5.07 21.26
C GLN A 31 -2.67 -5.16 20.64
N SER A 32 -2.50 -5.96 19.59
CA SER A 32 -1.38 -5.94 18.65
C SER A 32 -1.99 -6.24 17.28
N VAL A 33 -1.96 -5.28 16.36
CA VAL A 33 -2.74 -5.45 15.13
C VAL A 33 -2.09 -6.50 14.26
N THR A 34 -2.91 -7.51 13.96
CA THR A 34 -2.62 -8.68 13.14
C THR A 34 -1.91 -8.29 11.85
N GLN A 35 -0.93 -9.10 11.45
CA GLN A 35 -0.14 -8.95 10.23
C GLN A 35 -1.06 -8.70 9.02
N VAL A 36 -0.75 -7.68 8.19
CA VAL A 36 -1.48 -7.39 6.94
C VAL A 36 -1.34 -8.56 5.97
N TYR A 37 -0.15 -9.17 5.93
CA TYR A 37 0.04 -10.44 5.26
C TYR A 37 -0.40 -11.60 6.12
N HIS A 38 -1.26 -12.44 5.56
CA HIS A 38 -1.44 -13.80 6.06
C HIS A 38 -0.23 -14.71 5.78
N ASN A 39 0.69 -14.27 4.90
CA ASN A 39 1.90 -15.00 4.53
C ASN A 39 3.08 -14.55 5.42
N SER A 40 3.42 -15.38 6.41
CA SER A 40 4.56 -15.16 7.31
C SER A 40 5.91 -15.08 6.60
N ASP A 41 6.06 -15.70 5.43
CA ASP A 41 7.33 -15.75 4.72
C ASP A 41 7.71 -14.41 4.08
N ILE A 42 6.74 -13.73 3.44
CA ILE A 42 6.96 -12.39 2.87
C ILE A 42 7.33 -11.42 3.98
N GLN A 43 6.63 -11.50 5.11
CA GLN A 43 6.91 -10.66 6.27
C GLN A 43 8.34 -10.84 6.79
N GLN A 44 8.79 -12.08 6.96
CA GLN A 44 10.16 -12.36 7.38
C GLN A 44 11.18 -11.82 6.38
N GLY A 45 10.93 -11.99 5.08
CA GLY A 45 11.77 -11.42 4.03
C GLY A 45 11.87 -9.90 4.10
N LEU A 46 10.74 -9.21 4.31
CA LEU A 46 10.70 -7.76 4.53
C LEU A 46 11.45 -7.34 5.79
N LEU A 47 11.34 -8.11 6.88
CA LEU A 47 12.04 -7.81 8.13
C LEU A 47 13.56 -7.95 7.96
N MET A 48 14.04 -8.97 7.26
CA MET A 48 15.46 -9.13 6.93
C MET A 48 15.97 -8.00 6.02
N ALA A 49 15.15 -7.58 5.06
CA ALA A 49 15.45 -6.42 4.22
C ALA A 49 15.56 -5.14 5.06
N ALA A 50 14.60 -4.90 5.96
CA ALA A 50 14.60 -3.76 6.87
C ALA A 50 15.82 -3.73 7.79
N GLN A 51 16.19 -4.87 8.38
CA GLN A 51 17.39 -5.01 9.22
C GLN A 51 18.68 -4.62 8.47
N ASN A 52 18.68 -4.78 7.14
CA ASN A 52 19.77 -4.42 6.25
C ASN A 52 19.56 -3.06 5.56
N ASN A 53 18.67 -2.18 6.03
CA ASN A 53 18.40 -0.86 5.42
C ASN A 53 18.07 -0.92 3.92
N ILE A 54 17.43 -2.00 3.47
CA ILE A 54 16.98 -2.14 2.08
C ILE A 54 15.67 -1.40 1.90
N LEU A 55 15.63 -0.55 0.87
CA LEU A 55 14.40 0.10 0.41
C LEU A 55 13.86 -0.57 -0.86
N PHE A 56 12.54 -0.51 -1.02
CA PHE A 56 11.85 -1.03 -2.20
C PHE A 56 11.32 0.14 -3.02
N SER A 57 11.77 0.25 -4.27
CA SER A 57 11.22 1.22 -5.22
C SER A 57 10.29 0.52 -6.19
N ILE A 58 9.03 0.93 -6.20
CA ILE A 58 8.01 0.37 -7.09
C ILE A 58 7.30 1.57 -7.70
N PRO A 59 7.67 1.99 -8.93
CA PRO A 59 7.09 3.15 -9.56
C PRO A 59 5.57 3.01 -9.70
N ASP A 60 4.84 4.13 -9.63
CA ASP A 60 3.37 4.12 -9.74
C ASP A 60 2.89 3.48 -11.05
N SER A 61 3.68 3.62 -12.13
CA SER A 61 3.43 2.95 -13.40
C SER A 61 3.41 1.43 -13.27
N THR A 62 4.26 0.85 -12.42
CA THR A 62 4.34 -0.59 -12.16
C THR A 62 3.22 -1.08 -11.27
N ILE A 63 2.86 -0.31 -10.24
CA ILE A 63 1.77 -0.66 -9.32
C ILE A 63 0.45 -0.88 -10.07
N ARG A 64 0.27 -0.16 -11.18
CA ARG A 64 -0.95 -0.12 -12.00
C ARG A 64 -0.96 -1.10 -13.18
N GLU A 65 0.14 -1.81 -13.43
CA GLU A 65 0.16 -2.86 -14.44
C GLU A 65 -0.66 -4.07 -13.93
N VAL A 66 -1.55 -4.58 -14.77
CA VAL A 66 -2.42 -5.72 -14.47
C VAL A 66 -2.50 -6.67 -15.65
N GLU A 67 -2.49 -7.97 -15.37
CA GLU A 67 -2.75 -8.97 -16.40
C GLU A 67 -4.22 -8.89 -16.82
N LYS A 68 -4.46 -9.09 -18.11
CA LYS A 68 -5.83 -9.04 -18.64
C LYS A 68 -6.00 -9.86 -19.90
N THR A 69 -7.21 -10.36 -20.06
CA THR A 69 -7.68 -10.97 -21.30
C THR A 69 -8.87 -10.16 -21.82
N GLU A 70 -8.80 -9.65 -23.05
CA GLU A 70 -9.83 -8.77 -23.62
C GLU A 70 -10.10 -9.07 -25.10
N ILE A 71 -11.37 -8.93 -25.51
CA ILE A 71 -11.79 -8.93 -26.91
C ILE A 71 -12.18 -7.52 -27.32
N ASP A 72 -12.95 -6.85 -26.44
CA ASP A 72 -13.25 -5.43 -26.51
C ASP A 72 -13.49 -4.87 -25.09
N LEU A 73 -13.86 -3.60 -24.99
CA LEU A 73 -14.07 -2.93 -23.70
C LEU A 73 -15.20 -3.55 -22.85
N LYS A 74 -16.16 -4.23 -23.47
CA LYS A 74 -17.31 -4.87 -22.80
C LYS A 74 -17.03 -6.32 -22.45
N CYS A 75 -16.12 -6.98 -23.16
CA CYS A 75 -15.73 -8.36 -22.90
C CYS A 75 -14.25 -8.47 -22.53
N ARG A 76 -13.97 -8.28 -21.23
CA ARG A 76 -12.63 -8.39 -20.66
C ARG A 76 -12.64 -8.91 -19.22
N LYS A 77 -11.53 -9.54 -18.83
CA LYS A 77 -11.24 -10.03 -17.49
C LYS A 77 -9.88 -9.48 -17.09
N ILE A 78 -9.85 -8.76 -15.98
CA ILE A 78 -8.63 -8.25 -15.34
C ILE A 78 -8.31 -9.20 -14.19
N GLU A 79 -7.06 -9.62 -14.09
CA GLU A 79 -6.57 -10.43 -12.97
C GLU A 79 -6.05 -9.52 -11.84
N ASP A 80 -5.88 -10.11 -10.66
CA ASP A 80 -5.30 -9.40 -9.52
C ASP A 80 -3.85 -8.95 -9.84
N PRO A 81 -3.38 -7.79 -9.32
CA PRO A 81 -2.03 -7.33 -9.58
C PRO A 81 -0.94 -8.34 -9.16
N PHE A 82 0.07 -8.51 -10.01
CA PHE A 82 1.02 -9.64 -9.97
C PHE A 82 2.32 -9.33 -9.24
N TRP A 83 2.73 -8.06 -9.19
CA TRP A 83 4.08 -7.66 -8.79
C TRP A 83 4.39 -7.94 -7.31
N ALA A 84 3.40 -7.90 -6.42
CA ALA A 84 3.61 -8.19 -5.01
C ALA A 84 3.87 -9.69 -4.76
N GLN A 85 3.24 -10.58 -5.55
CA GLN A 85 3.54 -12.01 -5.51
C GLN A 85 4.98 -12.26 -5.97
N GLN A 86 5.42 -11.56 -7.02
CA GLN A 86 6.78 -11.64 -7.51
C GLN A 86 7.80 -11.11 -6.50
N LEU A 87 7.51 -10.02 -5.79
CA LEU A 87 8.32 -9.56 -4.67
C LEU A 87 8.50 -10.67 -3.62
N GLY A 88 7.44 -11.40 -3.28
CA GLY A 88 7.52 -12.57 -2.39
C GLY A 88 8.46 -13.66 -2.90
N VAL A 89 8.49 -13.93 -4.21
CA VAL A 89 9.41 -14.89 -4.83
C VAL A 89 10.87 -14.46 -4.64
N TYR A 90 11.20 -13.19 -4.88
CA TYR A 90 12.56 -12.67 -4.70
C TYR A 90 12.99 -12.62 -3.24
N LEU A 91 12.11 -12.15 -2.35
CA LEU A 91 12.37 -12.11 -0.90
C LEU A 91 12.64 -13.51 -0.35
N ASN A 92 11.91 -14.52 -0.81
CA ASN A 92 12.15 -15.90 -0.43
C ASN A 92 13.52 -16.42 -0.87
N GLU A 93 14.03 -15.99 -2.02
CA GLU A 93 15.37 -16.36 -2.46
C GLU A 93 16.46 -15.66 -1.63
N LEU A 94 16.29 -14.36 -1.35
CA LEU A 94 17.19 -13.61 -0.47
C LEU A 94 17.18 -14.16 0.96
N LYS A 95 16.03 -14.64 1.45
CA LYS A 95 15.93 -15.30 2.77
C LYS A 95 16.77 -16.57 2.85
N LYS A 96 16.86 -17.36 1.77
CA LYS A 96 17.71 -18.55 1.71
C LYS A 96 19.20 -18.21 1.67
N ARG A 97 19.54 -17.00 1.22
CA ARG A 97 20.90 -16.49 1.04
C ARG A 97 21.04 -15.09 1.68
N PRO A 98 20.96 -15.00 3.03
CA PRO A 98 20.88 -13.72 3.74
C PRO A 98 22.06 -12.78 3.46
N GLU A 99 23.22 -13.34 3.11
CA GLU A 99 24.41 -12.61 2.72
C GLU A 99 24.20 -11.72 1.48
N LEU A 100 23.18 -11.98 0.67
CA LEU A 100 22.88 -11.17 -0.51
C LEU A 100 22.25 -9.81 -0.15
N PHE A 101 21.65 -9.68 1.04
CA PHE A 101 21.10 -8.40 1.49
C PHE A 101 22.18 -7.34 1.73
N THR A 102 23.46 -7.67 1.83
CA THR A 102 24.56 -6.70 2.00
C THR A 102 25.03 -6.09 0.69
N LYS A 103 24.53 -6.59 -0.46
CA LYS A 103 25.07 -6.27 -1.79
C LYS A 103 24.47 -5.04 -2.46
N PHE A 104 23.34 -4.52 -1.97
CA PHE A 104 22.60 -3.44 -2.62
C PHE A 104 21.86 -2.56 -1.62
N ASN A 105 21.52 -1.32 -1.97
CA ASN A 105 20.78 -0.39 -1.11
C ASN A 105 19.28 -0.38 -1.42
N VAL A 106 18.94 -0.51 -2.71
CA VAL A 106 17.56 -0.41 -3.21
C VAL A 106 17.26 -1.61 -4.10
N LEU A 107 16.10 -2.25 -3.88
CA LEU A 107 15.51 -3.17 -4.83
C LEU A 107 14.39 -2.44 -5.58
N GLU A 108 14.56 -2.26 -6.88
CA GLU A 108 13.56 -1.63 -7.73
C GLU A 108 12.86 -2.67 -8.59
N ILE A 109 11.53 -2.64 -8.67
CA ILE A 109 10.76 -3.46 -9.61
C ILE A 109 10.08 -2.51 -10.58
N LYS A 110 10.42 -2.61 -11.87
CA LYS A 110 9.86 -1.73 -12.90
C LYS A 110 9.63 -2.47 -14.22
N ARG A 111 8.78 -1.89 -15.07
CA ARG A 111 8.63 -2.36 -16.45
C ARG A 111 9.87 -1.99 -17.28
N GLY A 112 10.35 -2.95 -18.06
CA GLY A 112 11.39 -2.76 -19.07
C GLY A 112 10.99 -3.38 -20.42
N ASP A 113 11.94 -3.38 -21.35
CA ASP A 113 11.75 -3.97 -22.68
C ASP A 113 11.95 -5.50 -22.66
N THR A 114 12.77 -6.01 -21.74
CA THR A 114 13.06 -7.44 -21.57
C THR A 114 13.09 -7.83 -20.10
N ALA A 115 12.80 -9.10 -19.81
CA ALA A 115 12.82 -9.63 -18.45
C ALA A 115 14.27 -9.90 -17.99
N GLN A 116 14.80 -9.03 -17.12
CA GLN A 116 16.20 -9.07 -16.71
C GLN A 116 16.45 -8.44 -15.33
N VAL A 117 17.61 -8.75 -14.75
CA VAL A 117 18.11 -8.10 -13.54
C VAL A 117 19.26 -7.20 -13.94
N GLN A 118 19.14 -5.91 -13.66
CA GLN A 118 20.20 -4.92 -13.85
C GLN A 118 20.75 -4.48 -12.51
N VAL A 119 22.03 -4.13 -12.49
CA VAL A 119 22.68 -3.51 -11.33
C VAL A 119 23.13 -2.11 -11.75
N GLN A 120 22.56 -1.10 -11.09
CA GLN A 120 22.87 0.30 -11.33
C GLN A 120 23.70 0.82 -10.17
N HIS A 121 24.77 1.55 -10.50
CA HIS A 121 25.64 2.20 -9.53
C HIS A 121 25.45 3.70 -9.65
N ASP A 122 25.14 4.34 -8.53
CA ASP A 122 25.09 5.79 -8.46
C ASP A 122 26.50 6.36 -8.60
N ILE A 123 26.67 7.26 -9.57
CA ILE A 123 27.98 7.86 -9.87
C ILE A 123 28.44 8.81 -8.74
N THR A 124 27.50 9.35 -7.97
CA THR A 124 27.76 10.39 -6.97
C THR A 124 28.24 9.80 -5.65
N ASP A 125 27.57 8.74 -5.18
CA ASP A 125 27.79 8.18 -3.84
C ASP A 125 27.98 6.66 -3.80
N GLY A 126 28.00 6.00 -4.97
CA GLY A 126 28.23 4.57 -5.08
C GLY A 126 27.06 3.70 -4.61
N ALA A 127 25.87 4.27 -4.37
CA ALA A 127 24.68 3.49 -4.04
C ALA A 127 24.38 2.46 -5.12
N ILE A 128 24.03 1.25 -4.69
CA ILE A 128 23.74 0.15 -5.59
C ILE A 128 22.23 -0.08 -5.62
N THR A 129 21.63 0.09 -6.79
CA THR A 129 20.23 -0.23 -7.05
C THR A 129 20.17 -1.48 -7.91
N VAL A 130 19.50 -2.51 -7.39
CA VAL A 130 19.22 -3.73 -8.15
C VAL A 130 17.84 -3.59 -8.74
N VAL A 131 17.77 -3.59 -10.07
CA VAL A 131 16.53 -3.37 -10.81
C VAL A 131 16.07 -4.68 -11.41
N ILE A 132 14.89 -5.12 -11.00
CA ILE A 132 14.14 -6.21 -11.61
C ILE A 132 13.27 -5.59 -12.69
N GLU A 133 13.68 -5.76 -13.95
CA GLU A 133 12.89 -5.35 -15.11
C GLU A 133 12.02 -6.52 -15.56
N PHE A 134 10.71 -6.30 -15.63
CA PHE A 134 9.78 -7.25 -16.22
C PHE A 134 9.32 -6.76 -17.60
N ALA A 135 9.04 -7.70 -18.50
CA ALA A 135 8.59 -7.40 -19.85
C ALA A 135 7.09 -7.63 -19.99
N LYS A 136 6.41 -6.71 -20.67
CA LYS A 136 5.01 -6.90 -21.06
C LYS A 136 4.94 -7.83 -22.28
N ILE A 137 4.18 -8.91 -22.18
CA ILE A 137 3.92 -9.84 -23.27
C ILE A 137 2.47 -9.67 -23.72
N GLU A 138 2.27 -9.43 -25.01
CA GLU A 138 0.94 -9.46 -25.63
C GLU A 138 0.86 -10.64 -26.57
N SER A 139 -0.05 -11.57 -26.28
CA SER A 139 -0.43 -12.63 -27.22
C SER A 139 -1.77 -12.28 -27.87
N ARG A 140 -1.86 -12.54 -29.17
CA ARG A 140 -3.06 -12.30 -29.96
C ARG A 140 -3.58 -13.62 -30.51
N GLY A 141 -4.87 -13.84 -30.36
CA GLY A 141 -5.57 -14.99 -30.90
C GLY A 141 -6.87 -14.57 -31.56
N LYS A 142 -7.62 -15.55 -32.02
CA LYS A 142 -9.00 -15.38 -32.48
C LYS A 142 -9.94 -16.09 -31.53
N VAL A 143 -11.12 -15.51 -31.33
CA VAL A 143 -12.18 -16.18 -30.59
C VAL A 143 -12.71 -17.36 -31.42
N THR A 144 -12.73 -18.53 -30.80
CA THR A 144 -13.26 -19.78 -31.35
C THR A 144 -14.29 -20.36 -30.38
N TYR A 145 -15.02 -21.39 -30.79
CA TYR A 145 -15.97 -22.09 -29.91
C TYR A 145 -15.34 -22.69 -28.65
N GLN A 146 -14.01 -22.90 -28.63
CA GLN A 146 -13.27 -23.42 -27.48
C GLN A 146 -12.67 -22.31 -26.60
N THR A 147 -12.77 -21.05 -27.01
CA THR A 147 -12.22 -19.93 -26.24
C THR A 147 -12.97 -19.78 -24.91
N ASN A 148 -12.23 -19.67 -23.81
CA ASN A 148 -12.84 -19.30 -22.52
C ASN A 148 -13.11 -17.79 -22.52
N MET A 149 -14.39 -17.40 -22.62
CA MET A 149 -14.76 -16.00 -22.75
C MET A 149 -14.51 -15.24 -21.44
N PRO A 150 -13.91 -14.04 -21.49
CA PRO A 150 -13.69 -13.22 -20.30
C PRO A 150 -14.97 -12.52 -19.80
N CYS A 151 -16.13 -12.77 -20.43
CA CYS A 151 -17.42 -12.17 -20.10
C CYS A 151 -18.56 -13.19 -20.26
N SER A 152 -19.73 -12.88 -19.68
CA SER A 152 -20.94 -13.74 -19.69
C SER A 152 -21.81 -13.62 -20.97
N GLY A 153 -21.27 -13.06 -22.05
CA GLY A 153 -22.00 -12.85 -23.31
C GLY A 153 -22.09 -14.08 -24.21
N SER A 154 -22.90 -13.99 -25.27
CA SER A 154 -23.01 -15.06 -26.28
C SER A 154 -21.70 -15.17 -27.06
N MET A 155 -21.07 -16.35 -27.03
CA MET A 155 -19.85 -16.65 -27.80
C MET A 155 -19.99 -16.27 -29.28
N ALA A 156 -21.17 -16.52 -29.87
CA ALA A 156 -21.43 -16.30 -31.30
C ALA A 156 -21.20 -14.85 -31.76
N GLU A 157 -21.37 -13.86 -30.87
CA GLU A 157 -21.14 -12.44 -31.18
C GLU A 157 -19.66 -12.08 -31.38
N TYR A 158 -18.78 -12.91 -30.83
CA TYR A 158 -17.35 -12.65 -30.74
C TYR A 158 -16.49 -13.57 -31.61
N ILE A 159 -17.04 -14.67 -32.14
CA ILE A 159 -16.30 -15.61 -32.99
C ILE A 159 -15.57 -14.86 -34.13
N GLY A 160 -14.29 -15.17 -34.31
CA GLY A 160 -13.44 -14.56 -35.32
C GLY A 160 -12.90 -13.16 -34.97
N ARG A 161 -13.35 -12.55 -33.86
CA ARG A 161 -12.74 -11.31 -33.33
C ARG A 161 -11.39 -11.59 -32.70
N ASP A 162 -10.59 -10.53 -32.59
CA ASP A 162 -9.28 -10.58 -31.93
C ASP A 162 -9.46 -10.75 -30.42
N LEU A 163 -8.74 -11.71 -29.86
CA LEU A 163 -8.56 -11.88 -28.43
C LEU A 163 -7.13 -11.45 -28.09
N ILE A 164 -6.99 -10.51 -27.18
CA ILE A 164 -5.69 -10.02 -26.70
C ILE A 164 -5.53 -10.49 -25.26
N LYS A 165 -4.42 -11.17 -24.97
CA LYS A 165 -4.00 -11.51 -23.62
C LYS A 165 -2.70 -10.77 -23.31
N THR A 166 -2.75 -9.96 -22.25
CA THR A 166 -1.61 -9.25 -21.68
C THR A 166 -1.12 -10.01 -20.46
N ASP A 167 0.12 -10.47 -20.52
CA ASP A 167 0.84 -11.15 -19.44
C ASP A 167 2.15 -10.40 -19.15
N PHE A 168 2.84 -10.74 -18.05
CA PHE A 168 4.15 -10.17 -17.74
C PHE A 168 5.18 -11.25 -17.45
N ASP A 169 6.35 -11.11 -18.06
CA ASP A 169 7.49 -12.01 -17.85
C ASP A 169 8.51 -11.38 -16.91
N PHE A 170 8.93 -12.14 -15.92
CA PHE A 170 9.86 -11.73 -14.87
C PHE A 170 11.14 -12.57 -14.94
N PRO A 171 12.31 -11.97 -14.64
CA PRO A 171 13.51 -12.76 -14.46
C PRO A 171 13.33 -13.73 -13.28
N SER A 172 13.81 -14.96 -13.42
CA SER A 172 13.75 -15.92 -12.30
C SER A 172 14.52 -15.42 -11.06
N ALA A 173 14.12 -15.86 -9.87
CA ALA A 173 14.86 -15.59 -8.63
C ALA A 173 16.33 -16.06 -8.68
N THR A 174 16.63 -17.14 -9.41
CA THR A 174 18.00 -17.60 -9.63
C THR A 174 18.85 -16.55 -10.34
N LYS A 175 18.32 -15.91 -11.39
CA LYS A 175 19.00 -14.80 -12.09
C LYS A 175 19.29 -13.62 -11.15
N LEU A 176 18.37 -13.31 -10.23
CA LEU A 176 18.62 -12.30 -9.19
C LEU A 176 19.79 -12.71 -8.31
N SER A 177 19.79 -13.94 -7.79
CA SER A 177 20.87 -14.43 -6.94
C SER A 177 22.22 -14.42 -7.65
N GLU A 178 22.27 -14.88 -8.91
CA GLU A 178 23.48 -14.86 -9.74
C GLU A 178 24.01 -13.44 -9.99
N ALA A 179 23.12 -12.46 -10.19
CA ALA A 179 23.51 -11.07 -10.36
C ALA A 179 24.11 -10.51 -9.06
N LEU A 180 23.48 -10.78 -7.91
CA LEU A 180 23.94 -10.30 -6.60
C LEU A 180 25.25 -10.96 -6.15
N GLN A 181 25.45 -12.24 -6.46
CA GLN A 181 26.67 -12.97 -6.10
C GLN A 181 27.93 -12.42 -6.78
N LYS A 182 27.78 -11.73 -7.92
CA LYS A 182 28.88 -11.08 -8.63
C LYS A 182 29.28 -9.74 -7.99
N LEU A 183 28.51 -9.24 -7.02
CA LEU A 183 28.75 -7.96 -6.38
C LEU A 183 29.58 -8.10 -5.11
N ASN A 184 30.42 -7.09 -4.89
CA ASN A 184 31.00 -6.85 -3.59
C ASN A 184 29.94 -6.34 -2.62
N ASP A 185 30.26 -6.30 -1.33
CA ASP A 185 29.39 -5.64 -0.37
C ASP A 185 29.24 -4.16 -0.73
N ARG A 186 28.01 -3.64 -0.57
CA ARG A 186 27.70 -2.27 -0.93
C ARG A 186 28.50 -1.28 -0.08
N PRO A 187 28.87 -0.12 -0.62
CA PRO A 187 29.51 0.92 0.17
C PRO A 187 28.56 1.48 1.24
N ALA A 188 29.15 2.07 2.28
CA ALA A 188 28.44 2.87 3.27
C ALA A 188 27.99 4.19 2.64
N VAL A 189 26.72 4.28 2.25
CA VAL A 189 26.16 5.46 1.59
C VAL A 189 25.35 6.31 2.59
N PRO A 190 25.71 7.58 2.85
CA PRO A 190 25.11 8.38 3.92
C PRO A 190 23.58 8.53 3.86
N ARG A 191 22.97 8.65 2.66
CA ARG A 191 21.50 8.77 2.54
C ARG A 191 20.73 7.50 2.94
N PHE A 192 21.42 6.36 3.04
CA PHE A 192 20.86 5.09 3.51
C PHE A 192 21.38 4.70 4.91
N GLN A 193 22.07 5.62 5.60
CA GLN A 193 22.51 5.45 6.98
C GLN A 193 21.52 6.12 7.94
N PHE A 194 20.41 5.43 8.16
CA PHE A 194 19.39 5.77 9.16
C PHE A 194 19.05 4.52 9.99
N SER A 195 18.35 4.71 11.09
CA SER A 195 17.87 3.65 11.97
C SER A 195 16.85 2.74 11.26
N ASN A 196 17.07 1.43 11.33
CA ASN A 196 16.18 0.43 10.74
C ASN A 196 14.87 0.21 11.52
N LEU A 197 14.69 0.85 12.70
CA LEU A 197 13.56 0.57 13.58
C LEU A 197 12.22 0.89 12.92
N PHE A 198 12.12 2.00 12.19
CA PHE A 198 10.87 2.35 11.50
C PHE A 198 10.57 1.38 10.34
N LEU A 199 11.57 1.01 9.54
CA LEU A 199 11.39 -0.01 8.50
C LEU A 199 10.99 -1.36 9.09
N SER A 200 11.58 -1.74 10.22
CA SER A 200 11.26 -2.98 10.93
C SER A 200 9.82 -2.95 11.46
N TYR A 201 9.40 -1.81 12.04
CA TYR A 201 8.01 -1.57 12.46
C TYR A 201 7.03 -1.77 11.29
N LEU A 202 7.31 -1.21 10.11
CA LEU A 202 6.48 -1.42 8.93
C LEU A 202 6.51 -2.89 8.46
N ALA A 203 7.68 -3.50 8.39
CA ALA A 203 7.88 -4.87 7.94
C ALA A 203 7.14 -5.89 8.82
N GLU A 204 7.20 -5.76 10.14
CA GLU A 204 6.43 -6.56 11.12
C GLU A 204 4.91 -6.51 10.92
N ARG A 205 4.43 -5.55 10.16
CA ARG A 205 3.01 -5.40 9.82
C ARG A 205 2.72 -5.80 8.39
N GLY A 206 3.74 -6.14 7.59
CA GLY A 206 3.57 -6.42 6.16
C GLY A 206 3.41 -5.16 5.32
N VAL A 207 4.00 -4.05 5.79
CA VAL A 207 3.95 -2.75 5.13
C VAL A 207 5.33 -2.42 4.61
N ILE A 208 5.41 -1.83 3.41
CA ILE A 208 6.65 -1.24 2.90
C ILE A 208 6.58 0.27 2.94
N PHE A 209 7.75 0.89 3.08
CA PHE A 209 7.90 2.32 2.86
C PHE A 209 7.84 2.62 1.35
N LYS A 210 6.85 3.40 0.91
CA LYS A 210 6.74 3.85 -0.48
C LYS A 210 7.86 4.85 -0.73
N PHE A 211 8.87 4.40 -1.48
CA PHE A 211 10.09 5.13 -1.75
C PHE A 211 10.14 5.64 -3.19
N ASN A 212 10.48 6.91 -3.36
CA ASN A 212 10.94 7.48 -4.63
C ASN A 212 12.40 7.91 -4.52
N HIS A 213 13.13 7.85 -5.64
CA HIS A 213 14.55 8.20 -5.64
C HIS A 213 14.77 9.68 -5.32
N GLU A 214 13.88 10.58 -5.74
CA GLU A 214 13.98 12.03 -5.53
C GLU A 214 14.16 12.40 -4.05
N LEU A 215 13.32 11.85 -3.16
CA LEU A 215 13.41 12.08 -1.71
C LEU A 215 14.77 11.67 -1.14
N SER A 216 15.37 10.61 -1.69
CA SER A 216 16.65 10.08 -1.20
C SER A 216 17.83 11.01 -1.50
N PHE A 217 17.73 11.83 -2.55
CA PHE A 217 18.77 12.79 -2.94
C PHE A 217 18.55 14.17 -2.33
N GLU A 218 17.36 14.44 -1.82
CA GLU A 218 17.03 15.73 -1.24
C GLU A 218 17.90 16.00 0.00
N LYS A 219 18.50 17.20 0.02
CA LYS A 219 19.39 17.66 1.08
C LYS A 219 18.91 18.97 1.66
N MET A 220 19.06 19.12 2.97
CA MET A 220 18.99 20.42 3.63
C MET A 220 20.24 21.26 3.28
N ASN A 221 20.24 22.57 3.56
CA ASN A 221 21.41 23.41 3.24
C ASN A 221 22.66 23.03 4.08
N ASP A 222 22.49 22.31 5.19
CA ASP A 222 23.59 21.72 5.99
C ASP A 222 24.16 20.42 5.39
N LYS A 223 23.67 20.02 4.21
CA LYS A 223 24.03 18.81 3.43
C LYS A 223 23.56 17.49 4.03
N LYS A 224 22.79 17.48 5.11
CA LYS A 224 22.13 16.25 5.58
C LYS A 224 21.01 15.85 4.63
N TYR A 225 20.83 14.55 4.48
CA TYR A 225 19.77 13.99 3.63
C TYR A 225 18.43 14.04 4.35
N VAL A 226 17.42 14.60 3.68
CA VAL A 226 16.08 14.78 4.22
C VAL A 226 15.45 13.43 4.60
N MET A 227 15.58 12.44 3.74
CA MET A 227 15.06 11.09 4.00
C MET A 227 15.64 10.47 5.28
N ALA A 228 16.96 10.56 5.48
CA ALA A 228 17.61 9.97 6.64
C ALA A 228 17.09 10.60 7.95
N GLU A 229 16.96 11.93 7.98
CA GLU A 229 16.40 12.66 9.13
C GLU A 229 14.94 12.23 9.44
N ILE A 230 14.11 12.06 8.40
CA ILE A 230 12.73 11.60 8.56
C ILE A 230 12.68 10.18 9.15
N MET A 231 13.49 9.28 8.60
CA MET A 231 13.54 7.88 9.03
C MET A 231 14.02 7.75 10.47
N ASP A 232 15.04 8.52 10.88
CA ASP A 232 15.53 8.54 12.25
C ASP A 232 14.50 9.11 13.23
N ARG A 233 13.79 10.18 12.84
CA ARG A 233 12.72 10.73 13.68
C ARG A 233 11.59 9.73 13.87
N PHE A 234 11.16 9.04 12.81
CA PHE A 234 10.16 7.99 12.93
C PHE A 234 10.66 6.79 13.74
N ALA A 235 11.94 6.43 13.64
CA ALA A 235 12.52 5.37 14.45
C ALA A 235 12.42 5.69 15.94
N GLU A 236 12.72 6.92 16.37
CA GLU A 236 12.52 7.33 17.76
C GLU A 236 11.04 7.29 18.18
N GLU A 237 10.16 7.80 17.33
CA GLU A 237 8.72 7.81 17.58
C GLU A 237 8.10 6.39 17.66
N THR A 238 8.67 5.39 16.96
CA THR A 238 8.21 3.99 17.05
C THR A 238 8.46 3.31 18.39
N LYS A 239 9.34 3.85 19.23
CA LYS A 239 9.61 3.29 20.57
C LYS A 239 8.46 3.54 21.56
N GLU A 240 7.56 4.47 21.22
CA GLU A 240 6.43 4.88 22.05
C GLU A 240 5.15 4.09 21.72
N PRO A 241 4.23 3.85 22.69
CA PRO A 241 3.08 2.95 22.53
C PRO A 241 1.86 3.56 21.81
N PHE A 242 2.01 4.67 21.08
CA PHE A 242 0.86 5.43 20.58
C PHE A 242 0.32 4.98 19.21
N HIS A 243 0.95 4.06 18.48
CA HIS A 243 0.61 3.76 17.06
C HIS A 243 -0.62 2.86 16.84
N LYS A 244 -1.61 2.92 17.73
CA LYS A 244 -2.73 1.97 17.77
C LYS A 244 -3.66 2.09 16.56
N TYR A 245 -3.97 3.31 16.15
CA TYR A 245 -4.85 3.58 15.01
C TYR A 245 -4.12 3.48 13.69
N ILE A 246 -2.83 3.84 13.61
CA ILE A 246 -1.99 3.54 12.42
C ILE A 246 -2.10 2.06 12.08
N ASN A 247 -1.88 1.22 13.09
CA ASN A 247 -1.95 -0.23 12.95
C ASN A 247 -3.35 -0.71 12.54
N TYR A 248 -4.39 -0.17 13.16
CA TYR A 248 -5.78 -0.47 12.81
C TYR A 248 -6.06 -0.15 11.33
N TRP A 249 -5.63 1.01 10.84
CA TRP A 249 -5.88 1.42 9.47
C TRP A 249 -5.07 0.63 8.44
N PHE A 250 -3.85 0.18 8.74
CA PHE A 250 -3.15 -0.76 7.87
C PHE A 250 -3.97 -2.02 7.63
N LYS A 251 -4.56 -2.57 8.71
CA LYS A 251 -5.44 -3.74 8.62
C LYS A 251 -6.73 -3.45 7.87
N GLU A 252 -7.41 -2.34 8.18
CA GLU A 252 -8.67 -2.00 7.51
C GLU A 252 -8.50 -1.80 6.00
N ILE A 253 -7.45 -1.08 5.60
CA ILE A 253 -7.14 -0.85 4.19
C ILE A 253 -6.83 -2.18 3.52
N SER A 254 -5.99 -3.02 4.12
CA SER A 254 -5.71 -4.37 3.61
C SER A 254 -6.97 -5.23 3.45
N GLN A 255 -7.87 -5.24 4.43
CA GLN A 255 -9.06 -6.10 4.35
C GLN A 255 -10.07 -5.63 3.30
N LYS A 256 -10.09 -4.34 2.96
CA LYS A 256 -11.16 -3.72 2.17
C LYS A 256 -10.73 -3.22 0.79
N SER A 257 -9.44 -2.95 0.57
CA SER A 257 -8.89 -2.58 -0.74
C SER A 257 -8.28 -3.80 -1.44
N ALA A 258 -8.71 -4.08 -2.67
CA ALA A 258 -8.18 -5.20 -3.45
C ALA A 258 -6.67 -5.07 -3.72
N GLN A 259 -6.20 -3.86 -4.02
CA GLN A 259 -4.77 -3.60 -4.22
C GLN A 259 -3.97 -3.77 -2.91
N ALA A 260 -4.51 -3.28 -1.79
CA ALA A 260 -3.80 -3.34 -0.51
C ALA A 260 -3.67 -4.76 0.07
N GLN A 261 -4.47 -5.72 -0.41
CA GLN A 261 -4.29 -7.13 -0.08
C GLN A 261 -2.98 -7.70 -0.61
N LEU A 262 -2.45 -7.09 -1.68
CA LEU A 262 -1.23 -7.51 -2.31
C LEU A 262 -0.01 -6.93 -1.61
N ILE A 263 -0.07 -5.64 -1.24
CA ILE A 263 0.93 -5.01 -0.36
C ILE A 263 0.42 -3.68 0.15
N GLN A 264 0.59 -3.48 1.45
CA GLN A 264 0.28 -2.20 2.07
C GLN A 264 1.50 -1.30 2.08
N MET A 265 1.25 -0.01 1.92
CA MET A 265 2.30 1.01 1.89
C MET A 265 2.13 2.03 3.00
N PHE A 266 3.25 2.63 3.36
CA PHE A 266 3.33 3.88 4.10
C PHE A 266 4.15 4.87 3.28
N ALA A 267 3.64 6.07 3.04
CA ALA A 267 4.34 7.06 2.22
C ALA A 267 4.67 8.33 3.00
N VAL A 268 5.76 8.97 2.59
CA VAL A 268 6.09 10.35 2.96
C VAL A 268 6.03 11.20 1.71
N VAL A 269 5.19 12.24 1.71
CA VAL A 269 4.94 13.07 0.53
C VAL A 269 5.38 14.52 0.76
N ALA A 270 5.97 15.15 -0.24
CA ALA A 270 6.31 16.57 -0.15
C ALA A 270 5.02 17.40 -0.19
N ASP A 271 4.74 18.16 0.87
CA ASP A 271 3.61 19.09 0.93
C ASP A 271 3.96 20.26 1.86
N LYS A 272 3.63 21.49 1.41
CA LYS A 272 3.84 22.70 2.21
C LYS A 272 2.95 22.71 3.45
N ASP A 273 1.75 22.14 3.32
CA ASP A 273 0.86 21.95 4.46
C ASP A 273 1.22 20.64 5.15
N GLN A 274 1.50 20.66 6.44
CA GLN A 274 1.70 19.44 7.22
C GLN A 274 0.37 18.66 7.29
N LYS A 275 0.30 17.61 6.48
CA LYS A 275 -0.85 16.74 6.26
C LYS A 275 -0.50 15.31 6.61
N SER A 276 -1.47 14.60 7.16
CA SER A 276 -1.33 13.17 7.46
C SER A 276 -2.69 12.50 7.37
N GLY A 277 -2.72 11.21 7.02
CA GLY A 277 -3.95 10.44 7.01
C GLY A 277 -3.91 9.27 6.05
N VAL A 278 -5.01 9.07 5.31
CA VAL A 278 -5.16 8.03 4.30
C VAL A 278 -5.24 8.68 2.93
N TRP A 279 -4.30 8.35 2.06
CA TRP A 279 -4.26 8.83 0.69
C TRP A 279 -4.90 7.80 -0.25
N VAL A 280 -5.56 8.29 -1.30
CA VAL A 280 -6.11 7.47 -2.39
C VAL A 280 -5.58 8.02 -3.72
N GLU A 281 -4.60 7.34 -4.30
CA GLU A 281 -4.13 7.65 -5.65
C GLU A 281 -5.11 7.08 -6.69
N SER A 282 -5.70 7.97 -7.49
CA SER A 282 -6.71 7.62 -8.50
C SER A 282 -6.37 8.24 -9.86
N GLU A 283 -6.36 7.43 -10.91
CA GLU A 283 -6.30 7.87 -12.33
C GLU A 283 -7.68 8.27 -12.91
N GLY A 284 -8.68 8.38 -12.03
CA GLY A 284 -10.02 8.79 -12.39
C GLY A 284 -10.93 7.62 -12.76
N GLU A 285 -12.20 7.93 -12.95
CA GLU A 285 -13.24 6.93 -13.14
C GLU A 285 -13.06 6.12 -14.43
N ARG A 286 -12.51 6.75 -15.48
CA ARG A 286 -12.20 6.08 -16.74
C ARG A 286 -11.14 4.99 -16.56
N ALA A 287 -10.06 5.26 -15.84
CA ALA A 287 -9.01 4.26 -15.62
C ALA A 287 -9.55 3.03 -14.88
N ARG A 288 -10.36 3.22 -13.84
CA ARG A 288 -11.02 2.12 -13.14
C ARG A 288 -11.99 1.35 -14.05
N ARG A 289 -12.95 2.06 -14.65
CA ARG A 289 -14.02 1.43 -15.42
C ARG A 289 -13.57 0.88 -16.78
N VAL A 290 -12.49 1.38 -17.35
CA VAL A 290 -12.04 1.03 -18.71
C VAL A 290 -10.74 0.24 -18.71
N LEU A 291 -9.82 0.54 -17.79
CA LEU A 291 -8.53 -0.14 -17.71
C LEU A 291 -8.47 -1.15 -16.56
N GLY A 292 -9.45 -1.15 -15.65
CA GLY A 292 -9.42 -2.03 -14.47
C GLY A 292 -8.40 -1.62 -13.42
N GLN A 293 -7.84 -0.41 -13.54
CA GLN A 293 -6.83 0.06 -12.61
C GLN A 293 -7.50 0.42 -11.30
N THR A 294 -7.20 -0.32 -10.23
CA THR A 294 -7.69 -0.03 -8.88
C THR A 294 -7.02 1.21 -8.30
N ASP A 295 -7.74 1.98 -7.50
CA ASP A 295 -7.15 3.08 -6.74
C ASP A 295 -6.21 2.51 -5.66
N LEU A 296 -5.02 3.11 -5.54
CA LEU A 296 -4.01 2.74 -4.54
C LEU A 296 -4.29 3.52 -3.24
N THR A 297 -4.66 2.81 -2.18
CA THR A 297 -5.01 3.40 -0.88
C THR A 297 -3.93 3.08 0.16
N TYR A 298 -3.36 4.09 0.82
CA TYR A 298 -2.29 3.89 1.81
C TYR A 298 -2.27 4.96 2.90
N ILE A 299 -1.54 4.70 3.98
CA ILE A 299 -1.32 5.68 5.04
C ILE A 299 -0.16 6.57 4.66
N TYR A 300 -0.27 7.88 4.93
CA TYR A 300 0.79 8.82 4.61
C TYR A 300 0.95 9.92 5.67
N THR A 301 2.12 10.54 5.64
CA THR A 301 2.43 11.81 6.29
C THR A 301 3.16 12.69 5.31
N SER A 302 3.09 14.01 5.47
CA SER A 302 3.82 14.95 4.63
C SER A 302 5.05 15.52 5.31
N TYR A 303 5.97 15.99 4.48
CA TYR A 303 7.13 16.75 4.92
C TYR A 303 7.29 18.03 4.08
N SER A 304 7.94 19.02 4.69
CA SER A 304 8.50 20.18 4.01
C SER A 304 9.85 20.52 4.60
N THR A 305 10.70 21.16 3.80
CA THR A 305 11.94 21.77 4.24
C THR A 305 11.71 23.26 4.48
N THR A 306 12.16 23.79 5.62
CA THR A 306 12.12 25.24 5.88
C THR A 306 13.44 25.91 5.56
N ASP A 307 13.39 27.23 5.35
CA ASP A 307 14.56 28.07 5.12
C ASP A 307 15.61 27.97 6.25
N ASP A 308 15.16 27.70 7.49
CA ASP A 308 16.01 27.51 8.67
C ASP A 308 16.71 26.13 8.76
N ASN A 309 16.86 25.38 7.65
CA ASN A 309 17.47 24.05 7.63
C ASN A 309 16.79 23.02 8.56
N GLN A 310 15.46 22.99 8.57
CA GLN A 310 14.72 21.97 9.32
C GLN A 310 13.81 21.17 8.42
N VAL A 311 13.79 19.85 8.63
CA VAL A 311 12.76 18.98 8.07
C VAL A 311 11.53 19.02 8.97
N LYS A 312 10.46 19.62 8.47
CA LYS A 312 9.14 19.63 9.08
C LYS A 312 8.33 18.45 8.56
N VAL A 313 8.48 17.29 9.21
CA VAL A 313 7.64 16.10 8.95
C VAL A 313 6.51 15.98 9.99
N GLY A 314 5.33 15.53 9.55
CA GLY A 314 4.22 15.20 10.46
C GLY A 314 4.59 13.99 11.33
N SER A 315 4.39 14.12 12.64
CA SER A 315 4.74 13.05 13.59
C SER A 315 3.80 11.84 13.44
N LEU A 316 4.29 10.65 13.76
CA LEU A 316 3.47 9.45 13.83
C LEU A 316 2.39 9.60 14.91
N LYS A 317 2.65 10.37 15.98
CA LYS A 317 1.66 10.62 17.03
C LYS A 317 0.48 11.44 16.53
N GLU A 318 0.76 12.50 15.79
CA GLU A 318 -0.28 13.31 15.13
C GLU A 318 -1.04 12.49 14.09
N LEU A 319 -0.35 11.65 13.32
CA LEU A 319 -0.98 10.74 12.38
C LEU A 319 -1.92 9.75 13.10
N ASP A 320 -1.49 9.16 14.22
CA ASP A 320 -2.33 8.24 14.97
C ASP A 320 -3.59 8.92 15.52
N GLN A 321 -3.46 10.13 16.05
CA GLN A 321 -4.59 10.96 16.48
C GLN A 321 -5.52 11.34 15.32
N CYS A 322 -4.96 11.68 14.16
CA CYS A 322 -5.71 11.94 12.94
C CYS A 322 -6.55 10.71 12.55
N LEU A 323 -5.91 9.54 12.50
CA LEU A 323 -6.57 8.28 12.18
C LEU A 323 -7.60 7.85 13.23
N GLN A 324 -7.39 8.19 14.49
CA GLN A 324 -8.39 8.02 15.56
C GLN A 324 -9.65 8.82 15.25
N SER A 325 -9.51 10.10 14.87
CA SER A 325 -10.65 10.96 14.55
C SER A 325 -11.49 10.41 13.39
N PHE A 326 -10.84 9.88 12.35
CA PHE A 326 -11.56 9.25 11.24
C PHE A 326 -12.32 8.00 11.68
N THR A 327 -11.72 7.24 12.60
CA THR A 327 -12.33 6.02 13.14
C THR A 327 -13.60 6.33 13.93
N THR A 328 -13.57 7.39 14.76
CA THR A 328 -14.76 7.84 15.50
C THR A 328 -15.82 8.41 14.56
N ASP A 329 -15.41 9.16 13.54
CA ASP A 329 -16.34 9.84 12.64
C ASP A 329 -16.96 8.92 11.57
N MET A 330 -16.32 7.80 11.22
CA MET A 330 -16.91 6.78 10.33
C MET A 330 -18.14 6.06 10.94
N SER A 331 -18.43 6.28 12.23
CA SER A 331 -19.70 5.89 12.85
C SER A 331 -20.84 6.90 12.58
N GLY A 332 -20.53 8.11 12.09
CA GLY A 332 -21.45 9.20 11.80
C GLY A 332 -21.81 9.38 10.31
N ILE A 333 -22.64 10.40 10.03
CA ILE A 333 -23.26 10.69 8.71
C ILE A 333 -22.30 11.45 7.75
N LYS A 334 -21.23 12.07 8.27
CA LYS A 334 -20.34 12.97 7.48
C LYS A 334 -19.40 12.24 6.53
N PHE A 335 -19.06 10.98 6.79
CA PHE A 335 -18.20 10.19 5.90
C PHE A 335 -19.08 9.42 4.92
N ARG A 336 -18.84 9.54 3.61
CA ARG A 336 -19.29 8.52 2.66
C ARG A 336 -18.67 7.22 3.16
N LYS A 337 -19.45 6.40 3.86
CA LYS A 337 -19.03 5.05 4.21
C LYS A 337 -18.48 4.44 2.93
N PRO A 338 -17.27 3.83 2.95
CA PRO A 338 -16.84 3.06 1.80
C PRO A 338 -18.00 2.13 1.48
N ALA A 339 -18.56 2.24 0.28
CA ALA A 339 -19.58 1.30 -0.13
C ALA A 339 -18.93 -0.06 0.07
N SER A 340 -19.52 -0.93 0.89
CA SER A 340 -18.95 -2.24 1.20
C SER A 340 -18.73 -3.09 -0.07
N THR A 341 -19.23 -2.60 -1.21
CA THR A 341 -19.11 -3.13 -2.56
C THR A 341 -17.99 -2.49 -3.41
N GLU A 342 -17.35 -1.38 -3.01
CA GLU A 342 -16.34 -0.65 -3.78
C GLU A 342 -14.90 -0.96 -3.32
N ARG A 343 -14.46 -2.22 -3.52
CA ARG A 343 -13.11 -2.69 -3.13
C ARG A 343 -11.97 -2.10 -3.95
N GLU A 344 -12.27 -1.59 -5.15
CA GLU A 344 -11.29 -1.00 -6.07
C GLU A 344 -11.08 0.51 -5.87
N SER A 345 -11.89 1.14 -5.01
CA SER A 345 -11.86 2.59 -4.79
C SER A 345 -12.06 2.96 -3.32
N PHE A 346 -11.51 2.13 -2.44
CA PHE A 346 -11.70 2.23 -1.01
C PHE A 346 -11.29 3.62 -0.49
N LEU A 347 -12.26 4.32 0.13
CA LEU A 347 -12.12 5.63 0.80
C LEU A 347 -11.87 6.84 -0.09
N ARG A 348 -12.08 6.76 -1.41
CA ARG A 348 -11.90 7.93 -2.30
C ARG A 348 -12.74 9.14 -1.84
N PRO A 349 -12.19 10.37 -1.77
CA PRO A 349 -10.88 10.84 -2.29
C PRO A 349 -9.67 10.69 -1.35
N GLY A 350 -9.80 9.97 -0.24
CA GLY A 350 -8.85 9.96 0.85
C GLY A 350 -9.26 10.92 1.98
N TYR A 351 -8.56 10.82 3.11
CA TYR A 351 -8.80 11.60 4.31
C TYR A 351 -7.50 12.16 4.84
N SER A 352 -7.47 13.45 5.11
CA SER A 352 -6.27 14.17 5.52
C SER A 352 -6.62 15.11 6.66
N CYS A 353 -5.82 15.07 7.73
CA CYS A 353 -5.83 16.12 8.73
C CYS A 353 -4.78 17.16 8.37
N THR A 354 -5.12 18.44 8.53
CA THR A 354 -4.17 19.56 8.45
C THR A 354 -3.94 20.11 9.84
N LYS A 355 -2.68 20.37 10.19
CA LYS A 355 -2.29 20.89 11.51
C LYS A 355 -2.95 22.24 11.86
N ASP A 356 -3.37 23.02 10.86
CA ASP A 356 -3.86 24.39 11.03
C ASP A 356 -5.38 24.60 10.84
N LYS A 357 -6.18 23.54 10.80
CA LYS A 357 -7.64 23.70 10.86
C LYS A 357 -8.24 22.78 11.91
N PRO A 358 -8.77 23.33 13.02
CA PRO A 358 -9.76 22.61 13.79
C PRO A 358 -10.94 22.33 12.86
N ASN A 359 -11.38 21.07 12.82
CA ASN A 359 -12.52 20.62 12.05
C ASN A 359 -13.70 21.59 12.20
N LEU A 360 -14.29 22.01 11.07
CA LEU A 360 -15.64 22.56 11.00
C LEU A 360 -16.63 21.44 10.60
#